data_AF-A0A5N8HD49-F1
#
_entry.id   AF-A0A5N8HD49-F1
#
_cell.length_a   1.000
_cell.length_b   1.000
_cell.length_c   1.000
_cell.angle_alpha   90.00
_cell.angle_beta   90.00
_cell.angle_gamma   90.00
#
_symmetry.space_group_name_H-M   'P 1'
#
loop_
_entity.id
_entity.type
_entity.pdbx_description
1 polymer ?
#
loop_
_entity_poly.entity_id
_entity_poly.type
_entity_poly.pdbx_seq_one_letter_code
_entity_poly.pdbx_strand_id
1 'polypeptide(L)'
;GSIVWDEFIGMWITLMALPTNDWQWVAAGFVIFRILDMWKPWPIRWFDRNVHGGMGIMIDDIVAGVISAGILYFIGHHWPLGIL
;
A
#
# COMPACT_ATOMS: atom_id res chain seq x y z
N GLY A 1 -8.81 18.29 -2.66
CA GLY A 1 -9.47 17.18 -3.38
C GLY A 1 -8.50 16.18 -3.98
N SER A 2 -7.23 16.52 -4.28
CA SER A 2 -6.28 15.53 -4.83
C SER A 2 -5.84 14.49 -3.80
N ILE A 3 -5.72 14.87 -2.53
CA ILE A 3 -5.28 13.98 -1.43
C ILE A 3 -6.08 12.67 -1.37
N VAL A 4 -7.39 12.72 -1.66
CA VAL A 4 -8.23 11.51 -1.62
C VAL A 4 -7.97 10.60 -2.82
N TRP A 5 -7.66 11.16 -3.99
CA TRP A 5 -7.33 10.38 -5.19
C TRP A 5 -6.03 9.60 -5.03
N ASP A 6 -5.08 10.16 -4.29
CA ASP A 6 -3.78 9.56 -4.00
C ASP A 6 -3.95 8.26 -3.17
N GLU A 7 -4.83 8.29 -2.15
CA GLU A 7 -5.21 7.12 -1.35
C GLU A 7 -5.88 6.01 -2.20
N PHE A 8 -6.75 6.39 -3.14
CA PHE A 8 -7.41 5.43 -4.03
C PHE A 8 -6.42 4.70 -4.94
N ILE A 9 -5.43 5.43 -5.48
CA ILE A 9 -4.40 4.85 -6.34
C ILE A 9 -3.54 3.87 -5.53
N GLY A 10 -3.09 4.26 -4.33
CA GLY A 10 -2.30 3.39 -3.45
C GLY A 10 -3.06 2.11 -3.05
N MET A 11 -4.35 2.24 -2.74
CA MET A 11 -5.23 1.10 -2.47
C MET A 11 -5.37 0.17 -3.68
N TRP A 12 -5.59 0.70 -4.89
CA TRP A 12 -5.69 -0.13 -6.09
C TRP A 12 -4.42 -0.92 -6.37
N ILE A 13 -3.25 -0.30 -6.19
CA ILE A 13 -1.96 -0.98 -6.33
C ILE A 13 -1.84 -2.13 -5.32
N THR A 14 -2.23 -1.88 -4.07
CA THR A 14 -2.22 -2.91 -3.01
C THR A 14 -3.11 -4.09 -3.38
N LEU A 15 -4.32 -3.82 -3.88
CA LEU A 15 -5.30 -4.84 -4.24
C LEU A 15 -4.92 -5.65 -5.50
N MET A 16 -4.09 -5.11 -6.40
CA MET A 16 -3.59 -5.87 -7.56
C MET A 16 -2.69 -7.05 -7.17
N ALA A 17 -2.07 -7.00 -6.00
CA ALA A 17 -1.15 -8.04 -5.53
C ALA A 17 -1.80 -9.02 -4.52
N LEU A 18 -3.14 -9.05 -4.47
CA LEU A 18 -3.85 -10.02 -3.65
C LEU A 18 -3.55 -11.44 -4.14
N PRO A 19 -3.09 -12.35 -3.26
CA PRO A 19 -2.78 -13.73 -3.64
C PRO A 19 -4.05 -14.55 -3.92
N THR A 20 -5.15 -14.29 -3.20
CA THR A 20 -6.46 -14.90 -3.43
C THR A 20 -7.58 -13.86 -3.33
N ASN A 21 -8.70 -14.11 -4.00
CA ASN A 21 -9.88 -13.24 -4.02
C ASN A 21 -10.78 -13.42 -2.78
N ASP A 22 -10.18 -13.59 -1.59
CA ASP A 22 -10.94 -13.67 -0.35
C ASP A 22 -11.04 -12.30 0.33
N TRP A 23 -12.19 -12.03 0.94
CA TRP A 23 -12.46 -10.77 1.64
C TRP A 23 -11.46 -10.49 2.77
N GLN A 24 -10.87 -11.53 3.37
CA GLN A 24 -9.85 -11.42 4.41
C GLN A 24 -8.56 -10.80 3.88
N TRP A 25 -8.13 -11.15 2.66
CA TRP A 25 -6.94 -10.56 2.04
C TRP A 25 -7.19 -9.10 1.64
N VAL A 26 -8.40 -8.78 1.19
CA VAL A 26 -8.81 -7.38 0.96
C VAL A 26 -8.73 -6.58 2.26
N ALA A 27 -9.25 -7.12 3.37
CA ALA A 27 -9.19 -6.48 4.68
C ALA A 27 -7.74 -6.36 5.18
N ALA A 28 -6.93 -7.41 5.04
CA ALA A 28 -5.51 -7.39 5.40
C ALA A 28 -4.74 -6.36 4.59
N GLY A 29 -4.97 -6.30 3.27
CA GLY A 29 -4.35 -5.32 2.38
C GLY A 29 -4.72 -3.89 2.73
N PHE A 30 -6.00 -3.63 3.05
CA PHE A 30 -6.45 -2.33 3.53
C PHE A 30 -5.74 -1.91 4.83
N VAL A 31 -5.64 -2.83 5.80
CA VAL A 31 -4.98 -2.56 7.09
C VAL A 31 -3.48 -2.32 6.90
N ILE A 32 -2.79 -3.16 6.12
CA ILE A 32 -1.37 -3.02 5.83
C ILE A 32 -1.10 -1.69 5.11
N PHE A 33 -1.86 -1.38 4.06
CA PHE A 33 -1.76 -0.11 3.35
C PHE A 33 -1.94 1.07 4.29
N ARG A 34 -2.98 1.09 5.12
CA ARG A 34 -3.22 2.18 6.06
C ARG A 34 -2.14 2.32 7.12
N ILE A 35 -1.57 1.21 7.58
CA ILE A 35 -0.42 1.27 8.49
C ILE A 35 0.78 1.89 7.78
N LEU A 36 1.10 1.49 6.55
CA LEU A 36 2.26 2.04 5.82
C LEU A 36 2.07 3.51 5.43
N ASP A 37 0.86 3.88 5.01
CA ASP A 37 0.44 5.25 4.70
C ASP A 37 0.56 6.18 5.94
N MET A 38 0.09 5.73 7.11
CA MET A 38 0.23 6.50 8.36
C MET A 38 1.67 6.54 8.90
N TRP A 39 2.40 5.42 8.80
CA TRP A 39 3.71 5.28 9.45
C TRP A 39 4.86 5.89 8.65
N LYS A 40 4.69 6.01 7.32
CA LYS A 40 5.67 6.60 6.39
C LYS A 40 7.13 6.22 6.69
N PRO A 41 7.48 4.92 6.71
CA PRO A 41 8.86 4.51 6.95
C PRO A 41 9.81 5.09 5.90
N TRP A 42 11.04 5.36 6.32
CA TRP A 42 12.14 5.83 5.47
C TRP A 42 12.37 4.77 4.36
N PRO A 43 12.04 5.03 3.07
CA PRO A 43 12.53 6.13 2.22
C PRO A 43 11.43 7.08 1.70
N ILE A 44 10.17 6.89 2.10
CA ILE A 44 9.00 7.64 1.60
C ILE A 44 9.17 9.16 1.84
N ARG A 45 9.59 9.53 3.06
CA ARG A 45 9.89 10.95 3.43
C ARG A 45 11.00 11.63 2.62
N TRP A 46 11.79 10.90 1.83
CA TRP A 46 12.82 11.50 0.97
C TRP A 46 12.20 12.10 -0.30
N PHE A 47 11.13 11.50 -0.83
CA PHE A 47 10.41 12.03 -1.99
C PHE A 47 9.59 13.27 -1.63
N ASP A 48 8.85 13.24 -0.52
CA ASP A 48 8.16 14.42 0.04
C ASP A 48 9.09 15.62 0.24
N ARG A 49 10.36 15.39 0.61
CA ARG A 49 11.36 16.46 0.78
C ARG A 49 11.98 16.97 -0.53
N ASN A 50 12.07 16.14 -1.56
CA ASN A 50 12.70 16.53 -2.84
C ASN A 50 11.67 17.05 -3.85
N VAL A 51 10.41 16.64 -3.75
CA VAL A 51 9.32 17.01 -4.67
C VAL A 51 8.34 17.91 -3.91
N HIS A 52 8.49 19.22 -4.08
CA HIS A 52 7.63 20.20 -3.40
C HIS A 52 6.23 20.23 -4.03
N GLY A 53 5.20 19.87 -3.28
CA GLY A 53 3.79 20.01 -3.67
C GLY A 53 2.98 18.71 -3.55
N GLY A 54 1.74 18.73 -4.05
CA GLY A 54 0.82 17.57 -3.98
C GLY A 54 1.30 16.31 -4.71
N MET A 55 2.32 16.44 -5.57
CA MET A 55 2.91 15.30 -6.28
C MET A 55 3.80 14.43 -5.38
N GLY A 56 4.41 15.00 -4.33
CA GLY A 56 5.16 14.23 -3.32
C GLY A 56 4.24 13.30 -2.52
N ILE A 57 3.05 13.81 -2.16
CA ILE A 57 2.01 13.05 -1.44
C ILE A 57 1.52 11.86 -2.29
N MET A 58 1.25 12.08 -3.58
CA MET A 58 0.82 11.00 -4.47
C MET A 58 1.89 9.90 -4.62
N ILE A 59 3.17 10.28 -4.72
CA ILE A 59 4.27 9.33 -4.83
C ILE A 59 4.41 8.52 -3.52
N ASP A 60 4.24 9.16 -2.37
CA ASP A 60 4.26 8.48 -1.07
C ASP A 60 3.22 7.34 -1.01
N ASP A 61 1.98 7.62 -1.42
CA ASP A 61 0.87 6.67 -1.36
C ASP A 61 1.04 5.53 -2.38
N ILE A 62 1.59 5.83 -3.56
CA ILE A 62 1.97 4.82 -4.56
C ILE A 62 3.05 3.88 -3.99
N VAL A 63 4.08 4.42 -3.33
CA VAL A 63 5.15 3.62 -2.73
C VAL A 63 4.61 2.78 -1.58
N ALA A 64 3.77 3.34 -0.72
CA ALA A 64 3.07 2.58 0.33
C ALA A 64 2.22 1.45 -0.27
N GLY A 65 1.55 1.69 -1.40
CA GLY A 65 0.79 0.69 -2.14
C GLY A 65 1.65 -0.45 -2.69
N VAL A 66 2.79 -0.13 -3.32
CA VAL A 66 3.72 -1.14 -3.85
C VAL A 66 4.35 -1.98 -2.75
N ILE A 67 4.73 -1.38 -1.62
CA ILE A 67 5.28 -2.12 -0.47
C ILE A 67 4.21 -3.03 0.13
N SER A 68 2.98 -2.52 0.31
CA SER A 68 1.84 -3.31 0.79
C SER A 68 1.57 -4.52 -0.12
N ALA A 69 1.57 -4.29 -1.43
CA ALA A 69 1.44 -5.32 -2.44
C ALA A 69 2.54 -6.39 -2.32
N GLY A 70 3.80 -5.98 -2.20
CA GLY A 70 4.92 -6.90 -1.99
C GLY A 70 4.81 -7.72 -0.72
N ILE A 71 4.36 -7.11 0.38
CA ILE A 71 4.10 -7.80 1.66
C ILE A 71 2.99 -8.82 1.49
N LEU A 72 1.84 -8.44 0.91
CA LEU A 72 0.73 -9.36 0.66
C LEU A 72 1.15 -10.54 -0.22
N TYR A 73 1.88 -10.26 -1.29
CA TYR A 73 2.40 -11.29 -2.19
C TYR A 73 3.36 -12.23 -1.47
N PHE A 74 4.29 -11.69 -0.67
CA PHE A 74 5.25 -12.49 0.08
C PHE A 74 4.57 -13.36 1.15
N ILE A 75 3.60 -12.81 1.89
CA ILE A 75 2.81 -13.56 2.85
C ILE A 75 2.01 -14.64 2.13
N GLY A 76 1.32 -14.33 1.03
CA GLY A 76 0.56 -15.31 0.27
C GLY A 76 1.43 -16.43 -0.34
N HIS A 77 2.66 -16.12 -0.74
CA HIS A 77 3.57 -17.09 -1.32
C HIS A 77 4.24 -18.00 -0.28
N HIS A 78 4.72 -17.44 0.84
CA HIS A 78 5.41 -18.19 1.89
C HIS A 78 4.48 -18.79 2.95
N TRP A 79 3.25 -18.29 3.04
CA TRP A 79 2.22 -18.78 3.94
C TRP A 79 0.99 -19.23 3.13
N PRO A 80 1.04 -20.38 2.44
CA PRO A 80 -0.12 -20.95 1.75
C PRO A 80 -1.19 -21.47 2.74
N LEU A 81 -0.98 -21.30 4.05
CA LEU A 81 -1.88 -21.77 5.08
C LEU A 81 -3.00 -20.76 5.24
N GLY A 82 -4.16 -21.16 4.73
CA GLY A 82 -5.41 -20.43 4.73
C GLY A 82 -5.60 -19.64 6.02
N ILE A 83 -6.03 -18.40 5.84
CA ILE A 83 -6.70 -17.67 6.91
C ILE A 83 -8.07 -18.38 7.07
N LEU A 84 -8.03 -19.56 7.70
CA LEU A 84 -9.12 -20.52 7.94
C LEU A 84 -9.65 -21.27 6.70
#